data_AF-A0A657AG24-F1
#
_entry.id   AF-A0A657AG24-F1
#
_cell.length_a   1.000
_cell.length_b   1.000
_cell.length_c   1.000
_cell.angle_alpha   90.00
_cell.angle_beta   90.00
_cell.angle_gamma   90.00
#
_symmetry.space_group_name_H-M   'P 1'
#
loop_
_entity.id
_entity.type
_entity.pdbx_description
1 polymer ?
#
loop_
_entity_poly.entity_id
_entity_poly.type
_entity_poly.pdbx_seq_one_letter_code
_entity_poly.pdbx_strand_id
1 'polypeptide(L)'
;MMRLRDLKGLGPKSEADLLAVGVCSVEELNRIGPIEAFLKLKASNDKVSLNFLYALVGAVKGEHWLDVARREKSYLLSELDGCQELERMFSQDTTT
;
A
#
# COMPACT_ATOMS: atom_id res chain seq x y z
N MET A 1 21.39 -4.98 -4.91
CA MET A 1 19.96 -5.29 -4.80
C MET A 1 19.33 -4.16 -3.99
N MET A 2 18.29 -3.51 -4.53
CA MET A 2 17.67 -2.36 -3.89
C MET A 2 16.78 -2.82 -2.73
N ARG A 3 16.80 -2.11 -1.59
CA ARG A 3 15.92 -2.41 -0.46
C ARG A 3 14.69 -1.52 -0.48
N LEU A 4 13.65 -1.90 0.26
CA LEU A 4 12.42 -1.11 0.37
C LEU A 4 12.70 0.26 0.99
N ARG A 5 13.56 0.32 2.02
CA ARG A 5 13.98 1.58 2.66
C ARG A 5 14.77 2.53 1.75
N ASP A 6 15.22 2.06 0.58
CA ASP A 6 15.96 2.89 -0.38
C ASP A 6 15.01 3.57 -1.38
N LEU A 7 13.73 3.20 -1.40
CA LEU A 7 12.72 3.82 -2.24
C LEU A 7 12.29 5.17 -1.66
N LYS A 8 12.02 6.13 -2.55
CA LYS A 8 11.57 7.46 -2.14
C LYS A 8 10.31 7.37 -1.29
N GLY A 9 10.34 7.98 -0.10
CA GLY A 9 9.21 8.00 0.82
C GLY A 9 9.13 6.80 1.76
N LEU A 10 9.97 5.78 1.60
CA LEU A 10 10.02 4.64 2.52
C LEU A 10 11.26 4.74 3.43
N GLY A 11 11.05 4.67 4.74
CA GLY A 11 12.11 4.63 5.73
C GLY A 11 12.29 3.24 6.35
N PRO A 12 13.26 3.07 7.29
CA PRO A 12 13.49 1.79 7.98
C PRO A 12 12.24 1.25 8.69
N LYS A 13 11.39 2.14 9.22
CA LYS A 13 10.11 1.75 9.82
C LYS A 13 9.13 1.21 8.77
N SER A 14 8.98 1.91 7.65
CA SER A 14 8.10 1.47 6.56
C SER A 14 8.52 0.11 6.01
N GLU A 15 9.83 -0.14 5.88
CA GLU A 15 10.34 -1.46 5.50
C GLU A 15 10.01 -2.53 6.54
N ALA A 16 10.17 -2.26 7.82
CA ALA A 16 9.81 -3.21 8.88
C ALA A 16 8.31 -3.53 8.86
N ASP A 17 7.45 -2.51 8.70
CA ASP A 17 6.01 -2.68 8.60
C ASP A 17 5.63 -3.51 7.35
N LEU A 18 6.27 -3.27 6.20
CA LEU A 18 6.06 -4.03 4.96
C LEU A 18 6.50 -5.49 5.10
N LEU A 19 7.66 -5.74 5.72
CA LEU A 19 8.15 -7.08 6.00
C LEU A 19 7.19 -7.86 6.92
N ALA A 20 6.62 -7.19 7.93
CA ALA A 20 5.68 -7.80 8.85
C ALA A 20 4.40 -8.30 8.17
N VAL A 21 4.03 -7.72 7.02
CA VAL A 21 2.87 -8.13 6.22
C VAL A 21 3.23 -8.92 4.96
N GLY A 22 4.47 -9.42 4.88
CA GLY A 22 4.94 -10.31 3.81
C GLY A 22 5.45 -9.63 2.54
N VAL A 23 5.59 -8.29 2.52
CA VAL A 23 6.18 -7.55 1.40
C VAL A 23 7.68 -7.44 1.63
N CYS A 24 8.43 -8.41 1.12
CA CYS A 24 9.84 -8.59 1.48
C CYS A 24 10.85 -7.99 0.50
N SER A 25 10.42 -7.49 -0.66
CA SER A 25 11.32 -6.98 -1.69
C SER A 25 10.66 -5.89 -2.52
N VAL A 26 11.49 -5.13 -3.25
CA VAL A 26 11.01 -4.11 -4.20
C VAL A 26 10.24 -4.77 -5.33
N GLU A 27 10.68 -5.94 -5.78
CA GLU A 27 10.03 -6.76 -6.80
C GLU A 27 8.65 -7.22 -6.34
N GLU A 28 8.53 -7.67 -5.08
CA GLU A 28 7.25 -8.06 -4.47
C GLU A 28 6.29 -6.86 -4.40
N LEU A 29 6.77 -5.70 -3.95
CA LEU A 29 5.98 -4.48 -3.89
C LEU A 29 5.48 -4.05 -5.28
N ASN A 30 6.32 -4.14 -6.31
CA ASN A 30 5.93 -3.84 -7.69
C ASN A 30 4.92 -4.85 -8.23
N ARG A 31 5.01 -6.13 -7.82
CA ARG A 31 4.12 -7.19 -8.27
C ARG A 31 2.70 -7.04 -7.72
N ILE A 32 2.57 -6.79 -6.41
CA ILE A 32 1.26 -6.67 -5.75
C ILE A 32 0.69 -5.25 -5.86
N GLY A 33 1.56 -4.26 -6.04
CA GLY A 33 1.19 -2.86 -6.14
C GLY A 33 0.94 -2.18 -4.77
N PRO A 34 0.85 -0.85 -4.79
CA PRO A 34 0.80 -0.04 -3.58
C PRO A 34 -0.53 -0.16 -2.81
N ILE A 35 -1.65 -0.39 -3.49
CA ILE A 35 -2.98 -0.50 -2.87
C ILE A 35 -3.08 -1.82 -2.09
N GLU A 36 -2.69 -2.95 -2.70
CA GLU A 36 -2.71 -4.25 -2.02
C GLU A 36 -1.72 -4.27 -0.83
N ALA A 37 -0.52 -3.71 -1.01
CA ALA A 37 0.44 -3.55 0.08
C ALA A 37 -0.14 -2.72 1.24
N PHE A 38 -0.85 -1.64 0.93
CA PHE A 38 -1.51 -0.80 1.93
C PHE A 38 -2.67 -1.53 2.64
N LEU A 39 -3.48 -2.31 1.93
CA LEU A 39 -4.56 -3.10 2.53
C LEU A 39 -4.01 -4.15 3.50
N LYS A 40 -2.93 -4.85 3.13
CA LYS A 40 -2.22 -5.78 4.03
C LYS A 40 -1.71 -5.09 5.29
N LEU A 41 -1.12 -3.90 5.14
CA LEU A 41 -0.71 -3.05 6.27
C LEU A 41 -1.89 -2.64 7.15
N LYS A 42 -3.00 -2.23 6.54
CA LYS A 42 -4.21 -1.77 7.25
C LYS A 42 -4.87 -2.91 8.03
N ALA A 43 -4.88 -4.13 7.48
CA ALA A 43 -5.37 -5.32 8.16
C ALA A 43 -4.51 -5.72 9.37
N SER A 44 -3.18 -5.50 9.30
CA SER A 44 -2.26 -5.75 10.42
C SER A 44 -2.28 -4.62 11.47
N ASN A 45 -2.49 -3.37 11.04
CA ASN A 45 -2.47 -2.20 11.90
C ASN A 45 -3.47 -1.14 11.40
N ASP A 46 -4.60 -1.01 12.10
CA ASP A 46 -5.63 -0.04 11.73
C ASP A 46 -5.16 1.43 11.83
N LYS A 47 -4.04 1.73 12.50
CA LYS A 47 -3.50 3.10 12.60
C LYS A 47 -2.67 3.53 11.39
N VAL A 48 -2.50 2.68 10.38
CA VAL A 48 -1.77 3.04 9.16
C VAL A 48 -2.49 4.19 8.45
N SER A 49 -1.75 5.26 8.18
CA SER A 49 -2.26 6.50 7.60
C SER A 49 -2.19 6.50 6.07
N LEU A 50 -3.03 7.32 5.42
CA LEU A 50 -2.99 7.51 3.96
C LEU A 50 -1.65 8.04 3.45
N ASN A 51 -0.84 8.69 4.29
CA ASN A 51 0.51 9.09 3.90
C ASN A 51 1.39 7.88 3.57
N PHE A 52 1.15 6.73 4.22
CA PHE A 52 1.82 5.48 3.88
C PHE A 52 1.41 5.03 2.48
N LEU A 53 0.11 5.09 2.14
CA LEU A 53 -0.37 4.79 0.78
C LEU A 53 0.33 5.67 -0.27
N TYR A 54 0.39 6.98 -0.07
CA TYR A 54 1.06 7.88 -1.01
C TYR A 54 2.56 7.60 -1.11
N ALA A 55 3.20 7.21 -0.01
CA ALA A 55 4.61 6.80 -0.01
C ALA A 55 4.82 5.52 -0.83
N LEU A 56 3.93 4.53 -0.75
CA LEU A 56 4.00 3.31 -1.56
C LEU A 56 3.83 3.60 -3.05
N VAL A 57 2.85 4.43 -3.40
CA VAL A 57 2.63 4.85 -4.80
C VAL A 57 3.84 5.63 -5.32
N GLY A 58 4.36 6.59 -4.53
CA GLY A 58 5.56 7.35 -4.88
C GLY A 58 6.79 6.47 -5.04
N ALA A 59 6.94 5.46 -4.17
CA ALA A 59 8.02 4.48 -4.23
C ALA A 59 7.98 3.66 -5.53
N VAL A 60 6.80 3.17 -5.93
CA VAL A 60 6.61 2.41 -7.18
C VAL A 60 6.80 3.29 -8.42
N LYS A 61 6.34 4.55 -8.39
CA LYS A 61 6.42 5.50 -9.51
C LYS A 61 7.75 6.27 -9.60
N GLY A 62 8.59 6.21 -8.57
CA GLY A 62 9.78 7.06 -8.45
C GLY A 62 9.49 8.55 -8.17
N GLU A 63 8.27 8.87 -7.74
CA GLU A 63 7.77 10.21 -7.47
C GLU A 63 7.81 10.58 -5.97
N HIS A 64 7.78 11.88 -5.65
CA HIS A 64 7.68 12.31 -4.26
C HIS A 64 6.23 12.16 -3.77
N TRP A 65 6.03 11.58 -2.58
CA TRP A 65 4.70 11.24 -2.05
C TRP A 65 3.73 12.44 -1.95
N LEU A 66 4.23 13.66 -1.73
CA LEU A 66 3.40 14.88 -1.71
C LEU A 66 2.78 15.16 -3.08
N ASP A 67 3.49 14.88 -4.18
CA ASP A 67 2.99 15.12 -5.52
C ASP A 67 1.90 14.12 -5.88
N VAL A 68 2.09 12.85 -5.48
CA VAL A 68 1.06 11.81 -5.56
C VAL A 68 -0.18 12.22 -4.77
N ALA A 69 -0.02 12.65 -3.51
CA ALA A 69 -1.13 13.06 -2.65
C ALA A 69 -1.92 14.24 -3.23
N ARG A 70 -1.26 15.14 -3.96
CA ARG A 70 -1.92 16.29 -4.61
C ARG A 70 -2.65 15.89 -5.89
N ARG A 71 -2.07 15.02 -6.70
CA ARG A 71 -2.60 14.67 -8.03
C ARG A 71 -3.61 13.53 -8.01
N GLU A 72 -3.40 12.53 -7.16
CA GLU A 72 -4.05 11.22 -7.27
C GLU A 72 -4.93 10.86 -6.06
N LYS A 73 -5.00 11.72 -5.04
CA LYS A 73 -5.72 11.41 -3.80
C LYS A 73 -7.15 10.90 -4.01
N SER A 74 -7.96 11.61 -4.78
CA SER A 74 -9.36 11.20 -5.00
C SER A 74 -9.46 9.86 -5.72
N TYR A 75 -8.57 9.62 -6.69
CA TYR A 75 -8.50 8.36 -7.42
C TYR A 75 -8.10 7.20 -6.49
N LEU A 76 -7.02 7.36 -5.73
CA LEU A 76 -6.54 6.35 -4.78
C LEU A 76 -7.55 6.01 -3.70
N LEU A 77 -8.32 7.00 -3.21
CA LEU A 77 -9.39 6.76 -2.24
C LEU A 77 -10.56 5.98 -2.85
N SER A 78 -10.93 6.29 -4.09
CA SER A 78 -11.98 5.56 -4.80
C SER A 78 -11.56 4.12 -5.11
N GLU A 79 -10.29 3.90 -5.49
CA GLU A 79 -9.76 2.56 -5.74
C GLU A 79 -9.68 1.75 -4.45
N LEU A 80 -9.25 2.37 -3.34
CA LEU A 80 -9.22 1.73 -2.03
C LEU A 80 -10.61 1.31 -1.57
N ASP A 81 -11.60 2.20 -1.67
CA ASP A 81 -12.99 1.91 -1.30
C ASP A 81 -13.55 0.75 -2.15
N GLY A 82 -13.30 0.77 -3.45
CA GLY A 82 -13.70 -0.31 -4.36
C GLY A 82 -13.06 -1.67 -3.99
N CYS A 83 -11.77 -1.70 -3.68
CA CYS A 83 -11.10 -2.93 -3.23
C CYS A 83 -11.69 -3.45 -1.91
N GLN A 84 -11.93 -2.57 -0.94
CA GLN A 84 -12.48 -2.97 0.36
C GLN A 84 -13.91 -3.49 0.24
N GLU A 85 -14.72 -2.88 -0.63
CA GLU A 85 -16.09 -3.33 -0.86
C GLU A 85 -16.12 -4.70 -1.55
N LEU A 86 -15.24 -4.93 -2.54
CA LEU A 86 -15.08 -6.25 -3.16
C LEU A 86 -14.68 -7.30 -2.11
N GLU A 87 -13.68 -7.02 -1.27
CA GLU A 87 -13.28 -7.95 -0.20
C GLU A 87 -14.44 -8.28 0.74
N ARG A 88 -15.30 -7.30 1.07
CA ARG A 88 -16.50 -7.54 1.88
C ARG A 88 -17.51 -8.42 1.16
N MET A 89 -17.79 -8.16 -0.12
CA MET A 89 -18.71 -8.95 -0.92
C MET A 89 -18.27 -10.42 -0.95
N PHE A 90 -17.01 -10.68 -1.32
CA PHE A 90 -16.47 -12.04 -1.41
C PHE A 90 -16.34 -12.74 -0.05
N SER A 91 -16.28 -12.00 1.06
CA SER A 91 -16.27 -12.59 2.40
C SER A 91 -17.65 -13.10 2.85
N GLN A 92 -18.75 -12.66 2.22
CA GLN A 92 -20.11 -13.13 2.55
C GLN A 92 -20.51 -14.42 1.82
N ASP A 93 -19.79 -14.81 0.76
CA ASP A 93 -20.13 -15.95 -0.10
C ASP A 93 -19.56 -17.30 0.35
N THR A 94 -18.71 -17.35 1.39
CA THR A 94 -18.09 -18.61 1.87
C THR A 94 -18.91 -19.40 2.89
N THR A 95 -20.19 -19.06 3.12
CA THR A 95 -21.10 -19.84 3.98
C THR A 95 -22.29 -20.34 3.18
N THR A 96 -22.14 -21.44 2.44
CA THR A 96 -23.23 -22.33 2.00
C THR A 96 -22.67 -23.73 1.77
#